data_AF-A0A1G2CXN5-F1
#
_entry.id   AF-A0A1G2CXN5-F1
#
_cell.length_a   1.000
_cell.length_b   1.000
_cell.length_c   1.000
_cell.angle_alpha   90.00
_cell.angle_beta   90.00
_cell.angle_gamma   90.00
#
_symmetry.space_group_name_H-M   'P 1'
#
loop_
_entity.id
_entity.type
_entity.pdbx_description
1 polymer ?
#
loop_
_entity_poly.entity_id
_entity_poly.type
_entity_poly.pdbx_seq_one_letter_code
_entity_poly.pdbx_strand_id
1 'polypeptide(L)'
;MTQAMLSKAGAIKVETRLRLEVSPEITARYDRNEGAPSISIYWGELLVASIRRSEKKIFVSAVTFPFLDSQLYDKQTRLNAVLMKVSEEAGAVFQGPSSFAI
;
A
#
# COMPACT_ATOMS: atom_id res chain seq x y z
N MET A 1 7.90 0.01 -18.45
CA MET A 1 8.56 -0.41 -17.18
C MET A 1 7.53 -0.65 -16.06
N THR A 2 6.51 -1.49 -16.27
CA THR A 2 5.42 -1.73 -15.28
C THR A 2 5.45 -3.12 -14.63
N GLN A 3 6.42 -3.98 -14.96
CA GLN A 3 6.49 -5.36 -14.47
C GLN A 3 7.18 -5.53 -13.10
N ALA A 4 7.86 -4.51 -12.55
CA ALA A 4 8.69 -4.69 -11.35
C ALA A 4 7.94 -4.57 -10.00
N MET A 5 6.82 -3.83 -9.95
CA MET A 5 6.14 -3.53 -8.67
C MET A 5 5.45 -4.75 -8.06
N LEU A 6 4.76 -5.56 -8.85
CA LEU A 6 4.01 -6.73 -8.38
C LEU A 6 4.90 -7.98 -8.40
N SER A 7 5.92 -7.95 -7.56
CA SER A 7 6.91 -9.01 -7.40
C SER A 7 7.32 -9.13 -5.94
N LYS A 8 8.04 -10.21 -5.59
CA LYS A 8 8.64 -10.33 -4.25
C LYS A 8 9.57 -9.16 -3.92
N ALA A 9 10.36 -8.69 -4.89
CA ALA A 9 11.24 -7.54 -4.72
C ALA A 9 10.46 -6.23 -4.51
N GLY A 10 9.35 -6.07 -5.23
CA GLY A 10 8.44 -4.94 -5.04
C GLY A 10 7.81 -4.93 -3.64
N ALA A 11 7.40 -6.08 -3.12
CA ALA A 11 6.90 -6.20 -1.74
C ALA A 11 7.95 -5.78 -0.70
N ILE A 12 9.20 -6.26 -0.85
CA ILE A 12 10.31 -5.88 0.04
C ILE A 12 10.57 -4.36 -0.01
N LYS A 13 10.53 -3.76 -1.21
CA LYS A 13 10.73 -2.32 -1.39
C LYS A 13 9.61 -1.52 -0.69
N VAL A 14 8.37 -1.93 -0.89
CA VAL A 14 7.18 -1.31 -0.27
C VAL A 14 7.25 -1.45 1.26
N GLU A 15 7.55 -2.64 1.78
CA GLU A 15 7.70 -2.86 3.22
C GLU A 15 8.79 -1.98 3.81
N THR A 16 10.00 -2.01 3.25
CA THR A 16 11.14 -1.24 3.75
C THR A 16 10.79 0.24 3.88
N ARG A 17 10.16 0.80 2.84
CA ARG A 17 9.77 2.21 2.83
C ARG A 17 8.73 2.53 3.89
N LEU A 18 7.68 1.72 4.01
CA LEU A 18 6.62 1.93 4.99
C LEU A 18 7.13 1.77 6.43
N ARG A 19 8.07 0.87 6.67
CA ARG A 19 8.70 0.69 7.98
C ARG A 19 9.52 1.90 8.41
N LEU A 20 10.21 2.54 7.46
CA LEU A 20 11.01 3.74 7.69
C LEU A 20 10.16 5.00 7.86
N GLU A 21 9.13 5.18 7.02
CA GLU A 21 8.35 6.42 6.97
C GLU A 21 7.11 6.42 7.88
N VAL A 22 6.60 5.25 8.29
CA VAL A 22 5.31 5.10 9.00
C VAL A 22 5.45 4.38 10.34
N SER A 23 5.76 3.07 10.33
CA SER A 23 5.90 2.27 11.55
C SER A 23 6.68 0.96 11.29
N PRO A 24 7.62 0.56 12.18
CA PRO A 24 8.38 -0.68 12.04
C PRO A 24 7.52 -1.95 12.12
N GLU A 25 6.26 -1.84 12.57
CA GLU A 25 5.29 -2.93 12.70
C GLU A 25 4.61 -3.32 11.37
N ILE A 26 4.84 -2.52 10.31
CA ILE A 26 4.24 -2.79 9.01
C ILE A 26 4.98 -3.94 8.32
N THR A 27 4.22 -4.85 7.72
CA THR A 27 4.74 -5.92 6.87
C THR A 27 4.06 -5.89 5.51
N ALA A 28 4.77 -6.26 4.44
CA ALA A 28 4.18 -6.41 3.11
C ALA A 28 4.43 -7.81 2.57
N ARG A 29 3.37 -8.47 2.11
CA ARG A 29 3.41 -9.84 1.60
C ARG A 29 3.07 -9.83 0.12
N TYR A 30 3.94 -10.45 -0.67
CA TYR A 30 3.63 -10.74 -2.07
C TYR A 30 2.74 -11.98 -2.13
N ASP A 31 1.52 -11.82 -2.63
CA ASP A 31 0.55 -12.89 -2.80
C ASP A 31 0.47 -13.26 -4.30
N ARG A 32 0.61 -14.55 -4.59
CA ARG A 32 0.43 -15.10 -5.93
C ARG A 32 -0.77 -16.03 -5.92
N ASN A 33 -1.96 -15.45 -5.92
CA ASN A 33 -3.18 -16.22 -6.15
C ASN A 33 -3.36 -16.44 -7.66
N GLU A 34 -3.92 -17.60 -8.04
CA GLU A 34 -4.22 -17.96 -9.42
C GLU A 34 -5.09 -16.87 -10.07
N GLY A 35 -4.46 -16.01 -10.89
CA GLY A 35 -5.15 -14.99 -11.69
C GLY A 35 -4.58 -13.58 -11.61
N ALA A 36 -4.01 -13.12 -10.49
CA ALA A 36 -3.41 -11.79 -10.40
C ALA A 36 -2.39 -11.65 -9.26
N PRO A 37 -1.16 -11.18 -9.53
CA PRO A 37 -0.20 -10.88 -8.47
C PRO A 37 -0.66 -9.67 -7.66
N SER A 38 -0.48 -9.74 -6.34
CA SER A 38 -0.80 -8.64 -5.43
C SER A 38 0.26 -8.48 -4.33
N ILE A 39 0.26 -7.32 -3.68
CA ILE A 39 0.98 -7.08 -2.44
C ILE A 39 -0.04 -6.68 -1.38
N SER A 40 -0.14 -7.47 -0.32
CA SER A 40 -0.96 -7.16 0.85
C SER A 40 -0.10 -6.51 1.93
N ILE A 41 -0.55 -5.39 2.49
CA ILE A 41 0.18 -4.59 3.46
C ILE A 41 -0.55 -4.67 4.79
N TYR A 42 0.14 -5.11 5.83
CA TYR A 42 -0.42 -5.33 7.16
C TYR A 42 0.22 -4.43 8.20
N TRP A 43 -0.56 -4.00 9.18
CA TRP A 43 -0.10 -3.42 10.44
C TRP A 43 -0.43 -4.40 11.55
N GLY A 44 0.59 -5.09 12.09
CA GLY A 44 0.32 -6.26 12.93
C GLY A 44 -0.45 -7.32 12.13
N GLU A 45 -1.63 -7.72 12.61
CA GLU A 45 -2.52 -8.68 11.93
C GLU A 45 -3.53 -8.03 10.97
N LEU A 46 -3.60 -6.69 10.96
CA LEU A 46 -4.63 -5.95 10.25
C LEU A 46 -4.20 -5.62 8.82
N LEU A 47 -5.00 -6.01 7.82
CA LEU A 47 -4.79 -5.60 6.43
C LEU A 47 -5.13 -4.10 6.28
N VAL A 48 -4.14 -3.28 5.95
CA VAL A 48 -4.28 -1.82 5.88
C VAL A 48 -4.21 -1.27 4.47
N ALA A 49 -3.63 -2.00 3.52
CA ALA A 49 -3.65 -1.67 2.11
C ALA A 49 -3.40 -2.89 1.23
N SER A 50 -3.76 -2.79 -0.04
CA SER A 50 -3.38 -3.78 -1.04
C SER A 50 -3.03 -3.14 -2.38
N ILE A 51 -2.00 -3.67 -3.02
CA ILE A 51 -1.56 -3.29 -4.36
C ILE A 51 -1.94 -4.44 -5.28
N ARG A 52 -2.80 -4.20 -6.27
CA ARG A 52 -3.35 -5.25 -7.14
C ARG A 52 -3.27 -4.83 -8.60
N ARG A 53 -3.06 -5.78 -9.49
CA ARG A 53 -3.29 -5.56 -10.92
C ARG A 53 -4.71 -5.92 -11.28
N SER A 54 -5.41 -5.02 -11.95
CA SER A 54 -6.63 -5.34 -12.68
C SER A 54 -6.42 -4.95 -14.14
N GLU A 55 -6.58 -5.93 -15.03
CA GLU A 55 -6.32 -5.81 -16.47
C GLU A 55 -4.90 -5.24 -16.78
N LYS A 56 -4.84 -4.00 -17.26
CA LYS A 56 -3.62 -3.27 -17.63
C LYS A 56 -3.18 -2.23 -16.59
N LYS A 57 -3.94 -2.04 -15.51
CA LYS A 57 -3.68 -1.03 -14.48
C LYS A 57 -3.30 -1.67 -13.16
N ILE A 58 -2.44 -0.98 -12.41
CA ILE A 58 -2.13 -1.31 -11.02
C ILE A 58 -2.95 -0.36 -10.15
N PHE A 59 -3.55 -0.89 -9.09
CA PHE A 59 -4.33 -0.15 -8.11
C PHE A 59 -3.68 -0.28 -6.75
N VAL A 60 -3.58 0.82 -6.02
CA VAL A 60 -3.14 0.86 -4.63
C VAL A 60 -4.34 1.25 -3.79
N SER A 61 -4.98 0.28 -3.14
CA SER A 61 -6.16 0.52 -2.31
C SER A 61 -5.74 0.61 -0.85
N ALA A 62 -5.98 1.75 -0.21
CA ALA A 62 -5.74 1.95 1.22
C ALA A 62 -7.04 1.83 2.02
N VAL A 63 -6.96 1.16 3.17
CA VAL A 63 -8.11 1.00 4.08
C VAL A 63 -8.20 2.22 5.00
N THR A 64 -9.42 2.70 5.21
CA THR A 64 -9.71 3.75 6.17
C THR A 64 -10.24 3.20 7.48
N PHE A 65 -9.69 3.66 8.60
CA PHE A 65 -10.23 3.35 9.92
C PHE A 65 -11.18 4.48 10.36
N PRO A 66 -12.44 4.17 10.69
CA PRO A 66 -13.45 5.19 10.96
C PRO A 66 -13.29 5.88 12.33
N PHE A 67 -12.62 5.23 13.29
CA PHE A 67 -12.41 5.78 14.63
C PHE A 67 -10.98 5.49 15.07
N LEU A 68 -10.16 6.54 15.11
CA LEU A 68 -8.78 6.46 15.54
C LEU A 68 -8.53 7.51 16.63
N ASP A 69 -7.70 7.16 17.61
CA ASP A 69 -7.06 8.18 18.43
C ASP A 69 -6.11 9.06 17.58
N SER A 70 -5.63 10.16 18.15
CA SER A 70 -4.76 11.11 17.43
C SER A 70 -3.48 10.46 16.91
N GLN A 71 -2.91 9.51 17.64
CA GLN A 71 -1.66 8.84 17.26
C GLN A 71 -1.88 7.91 16.07
N LEU A 72 -2.96 7.12 16.09
CA LEU A 72 -3.32 6.24 14.98
C LEU A 72 -3.75 7.05 13.75
N TYR A 73 -4.43 8.18 13.93
CA TYR A 73 -4.79 9.08 12.83
C TYR A 73 -3.57 9.64 12.10
N ASP A 74 -2.57 10.12 12.83
CA ASP A 74 -1.31 10.61 12.25
C ASP A 74 -0.58 9.51 11.48
N LYS A 75 -0.57 8.31 12.06
CA LYS A 75 0.03 7.13 11.46
C LYS A 75 -0.70 6.70 10.18
N GLN A 76 -2.03 6.70 10.16
CA GLN A 76 -2.82 6.43 8.96
C GLN A 76 -2.62 7.50 7.88
N THR A 77 -2.53 8.78 8.28
CA THR A 77 -2.23 9.90 7.38
C THR A 77 -0.88 9.69 6.69
N ARG A 78 0.16 9.32 7.44
CA ARG A 78 1.48 9.00 6.88
C ARG A 78 1.44 7.77 5.97
N LEU A 79 0.73 6.71 6.38
CA LEU A 79 0.53 5.52 5.56
C LEU A 79 -0.03 5.88 4.18
N ASN A 80 -1.14 6.62 4.15
CA ASN A 80 -1.80 7.02 2.90
C ASN A 80 -0.88 7.90 2.03
N ALA A 81 -0.15 8.84 2.63
CA ALA A 81 0.79 9.68 1.90
C ALA A 81 1.94 8.88 1.24
N VAL A 82 2.48 7.87 1.93
CA VAL A 82 3.53 7.01 1.36
C VAL A 82 2.97 6.11 0.27
N LEU A 83 1.76 5.55 0.46
CA LEU A 83 1.09 4.71 -0.54
C LEU A 83 0.74 5.50 -1.81
N MET A 84 0.37 6.77 -1.68
CA MET A 84 0.16 7.68 -2.82
C MET A 84 1.44 7.86 -3.62
N LYS A 85 2.57 8.18 -2.97
CA LYS A 85 3.89 8.29 -3.64
C LYS A 85 4.30 6.97 -4.33
N VAL A 86 4.09 5.84 -3.66
CA VAL A 86 4.35 4.51 -4.22
C VAL A 86 3.48 4.26 -5.46
N SER A 87 2.24 4.75 -5.47
CA SER A 87 1.35 4.63 -6.62
C SER A 87 1.84 5.47 -7.81
N GLU A 88 2.24 6.72 -7.58
CA GLU A 88 2.75 7.64 -8.60
C GLU A 88 4.01 7.08 -9.26
N GLU A 89 4.99 6.64 -8.45
CA GLU A 89 6.25 6.05 -8.93
C GLU A 89 6.03 4.80 -9.80
N ALA A 90 4.94 4.07 -9.56
CA ALA A 90 4.61 2.85 -10.28
C ALA A 90 3.65 3.07 -11.46
N GLY A 91 3.15 4.29 -11.67
CA GLY A 91 2.06 4.56 -12.60
C GLY A 91 0.77 3.82 -12.24
N ALA A 92 0.53 3.62 -10.94
CA ALA A 92 -0.64 2.97 -10.39
C ALA A 92 -1.71 4.00 -9.98
N VAL A 93 -2.96 3.57 -9.90
CA VAL A 93 -4.09 4.37 -9.44
C VAL A 93 -4.22 4.21 -7.93
N PHE A 94 -4.07 5.30 -7.18
CA PHE A 94 -4.36 5.31 -5.74
C PHE A 94 -5.88 5.34 -5.49
N GLN A 95 -6.34 4.51 -4.56
CA GLN A 95 -7.73 4.42 -4.13
C GLN A 95 -7.77 4.54 -2.60
N GLY A 96 -7.90 5.77 -2.11
CA GLY A 96 -7.96 6.11 -0.68
C GLY A 96 -8.87 7.32 -0.45
N PRO A 97 -8.82 7.94 0.75
CA PRO A 97 -9.60 9.14 1.03
C PRO A 97 -9.35 10.24 -0.01
N SER A 98 -10.41 10.97 -0.39
CA SER A 98 -10.39 12.00 -1.43
C SER A 98 -9.35 13.09 -1.20
N SER A 99 -9.01 13.37 0.07
CA SER A 99 -7.96 14.33 0.45
C SER A 99 -6.56 13.95 -0.02
N PHE A 100 -6.36 12.70 -0.47
CA PHE A 100 -5.12 12.15 -1.01
C PHE A 100 -5.28 11.66 -2.46
N ALA A 101 -6.44 11.87 -3.09
CA ALA A 101 -6.61 11.61 -4.52
C ALA A 101 -6.24 12.88 -5.29
N ILE A 102 -5.22 12.80 -6.16
CA ILE A 102 -4.81 13.88 -7.07
C ILE A 102 -5.78 13.95 -8.24
#